data_AF-A0A2P5GWF6-F1
#
_entry.id   AF-A0A2P5GWF6-F1
#
_cell.length_a   1.000
_cell.length_b   1.000
_cell.length_c   1.000
_cell.angle_alpha   90.00
_cell.angle_beta   90.00
_cell.angle_gamma   90.00
#
_symmetry.space_group_name_H-M   'P 1'
#
loop_
_entity.id
_entity.type
_entity.pdbx_description
1 polymer ?
#
loop_
_entity_poly.entity_id
_entity_poly.type
_entity_poly.pdbx_seq_one_letter_code
_entity_poly.pdbx_strand_id
1 'polypeptide(L)'
;MNRMKIYYTNPFILGLSAFLTQTHLSIVRGMDAWDELRDYLSERETLNIIDTLLNASQRKKYEKPPSCLQKVFYTLRKKQYITSQEWTFLCEQLERTRAILLNPTPGRDEVIDVRMKLCDLSLLIERRVAANATIRKIARRVEHFYQADFIVHYEIQQITGIVNGYMKVRDNETLW
;
A
#
# COMPACT_ATOMS: atom_id res chain seq x y z
N MET A 1 -19.18 -12.00 17.82
CA MET A 1 -18.50 -11.35 16.68
C MET A 1 -18.24 -9.89 17.03
N ASN A 2 -17.02 -9.54 17.43
CA ASN A 2 -16.68 -8.14 17.70
C ASN A 2 -16.61 -7.36 16.39
N ARG A 3 -17.58 -6.47 16.17
CA ARG A 3 -17.54 -5.47 15.10
C ARG A 3 -16.39 -4.52 15.38
N MET A 4 -15.23 -4.80 14.81
CA MET A 4 -14.12 -3.86 14.81
C MET A 4 -14.37 -2.80 13.73
N LYS A 5 -15.21 -1.80 14.05
CA LYS A 5 -15.27 -0.53 13.32
C LYS A 5 -14.35 0.44 14.05
N ILE A 6 -13.07 0.42 13.73
CA ILE A 6 -12.18 1.45 14.23
C ILE A 6 -11.69 2.31 13.09
N TYR A 7 -12.22 3.52 13.10
CA TYR A 7 -12.08 4.54 12.10
C TYR A 7 -10.83 5.36 12.41
N TYR A 8 -9.74 5.19 11.65
CA TYR A 8 -8.56 6.06 11.81
C TYR A 8 -8.00 6.58 10.50
N THR A 9 -7.73 7.88 10.45
CA THR A 9 -6.90 8.49 9.41
C THR A 9 -5.45 8.26 9.85
N ASN A 10 -4.69 7.44 9.13
CA ASN A 10 -3.28 7.24 9.37
C ASN A 10 -2.57 7.32 8.02
N PRO A 11 -1.64 8.26 7.80
CA PRO A 11 -0.93 8.40 6.52
C PRO A 11 -0.29 7.09 6.09
N PHE A 12 0.14 6.28 7.05
CA PHE A 12 0.72 4.97 6.76
C PHE A 12 -0.28 4.00 6.13
N ILE A 13 -1.48 3.85 6.70
CA ILE A 13 -2.51 2.92 6.16
C ILE A 13 -2.93 3.38 4.77
N LEU A 14 -3.04 4.70 4.58
CA LEU A 14 -3.35 5.26 3.28
C LEU A 14 -2.21 5.03 2.28
N GLY A 15 -0.96 5.22 2.68
CA GLY A 15 0.22 4.93 1.87
C GLY A 15 0.28 3.46 1.47
N LEU A 16 0.00 2.54 2.39
CA LEU A 16 -0.08 1.11 2.09
C LEU A 16 -1.21 0.78 1.10
N SER A 17 -2.40 1.36 1.29
CA SER A 17 -3.52 1.20 0.36
C SER A 17 -3.19 1.75 -1.03
N ALA A 18 -2.59 2.94 -1.10
CA ALA A 18 -2.15 3.57 -2.34
C ALA A 18 -1.05 2.77 -3.03
N PHE A 19 -0.08 2.25 -2.28
CA PHE A 19 0.97 1.38 -2.81
C PHE A 19 0.39 0.13 -3.47
N LEU A 20 -0.44 -0.63 -2.75
CA LEU A 20 -1.10 -1.81 -3.31
C LEU A 20 -1.95 -1.45 -4.54
N THR A 21 -2.60 -0.29 -4.52
CA THR A 21 -3.39 0.24 -5.64
C THR A 21 -2.53 0.51 -6.86
N GLN A 22 -1.42 1.22 -6.69
CA GLN A 22 -0.44 1.50 -7.74
C GLN A 22 0.07 0.20 -8.35
N THR A 23 0.45 -0.78 -7.52
CA THR A 23 0.99 -2.05 -8.00
C THR A 23 -0.04 -2.81 -8.83
N HIS A 24 -1.26 -3.02 -8.32
CA HIS A 24 -2.25 -3.82 -9.05
C HIS A 24 -2.81 -3.11 -10.30
N LEU A 25 -2.87 -1.77 -10.30
CA LEU A 25 -3.25 -1.00 -11.49
C LEU A 25 -2.13 -0.99 -12.53
N SER A 26 -0.87 -0.92 -12.11
CA SER A 26 0.25 -1.01 -13.04
C SER A 26 0.32 -2.39 -13.69
N ILE A 27 0.15 -3.46 -12.90
CA ILE A 27 0.13 -4.84 -13.41
C ILE A 27 -0.97 -5.05 -14.45
N VAL A 28 -2.19 -4.55 -14.22
CA VAL A 28 -3.27 -4.76 -15.20
C VAL A 28 -3.02 -4.05 -16.52
N ARG A 29 -2.30 -2.92 -16.50
CA ARG A 29 -2.02 -2.11 -17.68
C ARG A 29 -0.76 -2.56 -18.41
N GLY A 30 0.22 -3.12 -17.70
CA GLY A 30 1.50 -3.53 -18.24
C GLY A 30 1.66 -5.03 -18.48
N MET A 31 0.59 -5.82 -18.37
CA MET A 31 0.67 -7.27 -18.56
C MET A 31 1.17 -7.68 -19.95
N ASP A 32 0.82 -6.91 -20.98
CA ASP A 32 1.26 -7.16 -22.36
C ASP A 32 2.55 -6.37 -22.71
N ALA A 33 3.07 -5.57 -21.77
CA ALA A 33 4.26 -4.72 -21.88
C ALA A 33 5.13 -4.89 -20.62
N TRP A 34 5.54 -6.14 -20.36
CA TRP A 34 6.06 -6.56 -19.05
C TRP A 34 7.42 -5.94 -18.72
N ASP A 35 8.30 -5.80 -19.70
CA ASP A 35 9.62 -5.20 -19.48
C ASP A 35 9.49 -3.71 -19.16
N GLU A 36 8.66 -2.96 -19.90
CA GLU A 36 8.40 -1.54 -19.60
C GLU A 36 7.72 -1.36 -18.23
N LEU A 37 6.81 -2.26 -17.87
CA LEU A 37 6.20 -2.28 -16.55
C LEU A 37 7.25 -2.50 -15.45
N ARG A 38 8.20 -3.42 -15.65
CA ARG A 38 9.27 -3.69 -14.69
C ARG A 38 10.18 -2.49 -14.51
N ASP A 39 10.54 -1.81 -15.60
CA ASP A 39 11.32 -0.57 -15.55
C ASP A 39 10.58 0.52 -14.76
N TYR A 40 9.30 0.74 -15.06
CA TYR A 40 8.46 1.68 -14.31
C TYR A 40 8.39 1.34 -12.82
N LEU A 41 8.15 0.08 -12.46
CA LEU A 41 8.07 -0.34 -11.06
C LEU A 41 9.42 -0.26 -10.33
N SER A 42 10.53 -0.40 -11.07
CA SER A 42 11.89 -0.21 -10.58
C SER A 42 12.17 1.25 -10.24
N GLU A 43 11.79 2.18 -11.13
CA GLU A 43 11.89 3.64 -10.88
C GLU A 43 11.08 4.07 -9.65
N ARG A 44 9.96 3.39 -9.37
CA ARG A 44 9.12 3.59 -8.18
C ARG A 44 9.59 2.82 -6.94
N GLU A 45 10.77 2.18 -7.00
CA GLU A 45 11.37 1.41 -5.91
C GLU A 45 10.44 0.31 -5.36
N THR A 46 9.54 -0.24 -6.19
CA THR A 46 8.48 -1.17 -5.75
C THR A 46 9.06 -2.39 -5.02
N LEU A 47 10.12 -2.98 -5.56
CA LEU A 47 10.81 -4.12 -4.94
C LEU A 47 11.44 -3.74 -3.59
N ASN A 48 12.08 -2.57 -3.48
CA ASN A 48 12.65 -2.11 -2.22
C ASN A 48 11.57 -1.91 -1.15
N ILE A 49 10.40 -1.37 -1.54
CA ILE A 49 9.25 -1.21 -0.63
C ILE A 49 8.76 -2.59 -0.17
N ILE A 50 8.58 -3.54 -1.09
CA ILE A 50 8.18 -4.92 -0.76
C ILE A 50 9.17 -5.56 0.20
N ASP A 51 10.47 -5.52 -0.13
CA ASP A 51 11.53 -6.10 0.69
C ASP A 51 11.56 -5.47 2.08
N THR A 52 11.32 -4.17 2.17
CA THR A 52 11.30 -3.49 3.47
C THR A 52 10.07 -3.86 4.31
N LEU A 53 8.90 -4.03 3.69
CA LEU A 53 7.69 -4.52 4.36
C LEU A 53 7.85 -5.96 4.85
N LEU A 54 8.45 -6.83 4.03
CA LEU A 54 8.71 -8.23 4.39
C LEU A 54 9.75 -8.34 5.52
N ASN A 55 10.86 -7.60 5.45
CA ASN A 55 11.89 -7.58 6.48
C ASN A 55 11.39 -7.00 7.82
N ALA A 56 10.41 -6.09 7.78
CA ALA A 56 9.76 -5.60 8.99
C ALA A 56 8.96 -6.70 9.72
N SER A 57 8.52 -7.73 9.00
CA SER A 57 7.77 -8.86 9.55
C SER A 57 8.66 -9.91 10.26
N GLN A 58 9.92 -10.04 9.82
CA GLN A 58 10.82 -11.14 10.23
C GLN A 58 11.69 -10.84 11.46
N ARG A 59 11.93 -9.57 11.82
CA ARG A 59 12.86 -9.27 12.94
C ARG A 59 12.25 -9.57 14.31
N LYS A 60 12.96 -10.41 15.09
CA LYS A 60 12.74 -10.61 16.52
C LYS A 60 12.94 -9.30 17.29
N LYS A 61 12.20 -9.20 18.39
CA LYS A 61 11.81 -7.99 19.13
C LYS A 61 12.94 -7.20 19.84
N TYR A 62 14.25 -7.51 19.69
CA TYR A 62 15.24 -7.06 20.70
C TYR A 62 16.67 -6.65 20.30
N GLU A 63 17.09 -6.51 19.03
CA GLU A 63 18.53 -6.23 18.77
C GLU A 63 18.89 -4.82 18.27
N LYS A 64 17.95 -4.07 17.66
CA LYS A 64 18.22 -2.70 17.16
C LYS A 64 16.96 -1.84 17.31
N PRO A 65 17.09 -0.49 17.38
CA PRO A 65 15.92 0.40 17.35
C PRO A 65 15.03 0.02 16.15
N PRO A 66 13.72 -0.16 16.34
CA PRO A 66 12.85 -0.56 15.25
C PRO A 66 12.94 0.49 14.14
N SER A 67 13.18 0.03 12.91
CA SER A 67 13.15 0.90 11.73
C SER A 67 11.80 1.64 11.65
N CYS A 68 11.72 2.75 10.91
CA CYS A 68 10.47 3.46 10.71
C CYS A 68 9.32 2.50 10.28
N LEU A 69 9.65 1.51 9.45
CA LEU A 69 8.71 0.51 8.95
C LEU A 69 8.41 -0.65 9.92
N GLN A 70 9.32 -0.95 10.86
CA GLN A 70 9.00 -1.82 12.00
C GLN A 70 8.10 -1.11 13.01
N LYS A 71 8.34 0.18 13.27
CA LYS A 71 7.42 1.00 14.07
C LYS A 71 6.04 1.00 13.44
N VAL A 72 5.97 1.05 12.11
CA VAL A 72 4.75 0.86 11.33
C VAL A 72 4.11 -0.51 11.55
N PHE A 73 4.85 -1.62 11.42
CA PHE A 73 4.33 -2.97 11.67
C PHE A 73 3.77 -3.10 13.10
N TYR A 74 4.53 -2.64 14.09
CA TYR A 74 4.09 -2.60 15.46
C TYR A 74 2.91 -1.65 15.66
N THR A 75 2.82 -0.55 14.92
CA THR A 75 1.69 0.37 14.96
C THR A 75 0.43 -0.25 14.34
N LEU A 76 0.55 -0.95 13.21
CA LEU A 76 -0.52 -1.73 12.57
C LEU A 76 -1.10 -2.77 13.51
N ARG A 77 -0.22 -3.54 14.16
CA ARG A 77 -0.59 -4.61 15.08
C ARG A 77 -1.11 -4.09 16.42
N LYS A 78 -0.43 -3.09 17.01
CA LYS A 78 -0.79 -2.50 18.32
C LYS A 78 -2.09 -1.70 18.25
N LYS A 79 -2.35 -1.01 17.14
CA LYS A 79 -3.59 -0.25 16.92
C LYS A 79 -4.70 -1.09 16.26
N GLN A 80 -4.48 -2.40 16.08
CA GLN A 80 -5.44 -3.35 15.49
C GLN A 80 -5.97 -2.93 14.11
N TYR A 81 -5.14 -2.28 13.28
CA TYR A 81 -5.53 -1.83 11.95
C TYR A 81 -5.73 -2.97 10.95
N ILE A 82 -5.03 -4.07 11.17
CA ILE A 82 -5.16 -5.31 10.41
C ILE A 82 -5.02 -6.46 11.41
N THR A 83 -5.75 -7.54 11.19
CA THR A 83 -5.65 -8.75 12.00
C THR A 83 -4.34 -9.49 11.68
N SER A 84 -3.93 -10.41 12.57
CA SER A 84 -2.76 -11.24 12.30
C SER A 84 -2.91 -12.08 11.03
N GLN A 85 -4.11 -12.59 10.75
CA GLN A 85 -4.41 -13.35 9.53
C GLN A 85 -4.27 -12.47 8.27
N GLU A 86 -4.79 -11.25 8.30
CA GLU A 86 -4.69 -10.33 7.16
C GLU A 86 -3.25 -9.86 6.93
N TRP A 87 -2.46 -9.73 8.00
CA TRP A 87 -1.04 -9.45 7.87
C TRP A 87 -0.28 -10.62 7.25
N THR A 88 -0.50 -11.85 7.72
CA THR A 88 0.08 -13.05 7.12
C THR A 88 -0.27 -13.12 5.64
N PHE A 89 -1.54 -12.91 5.30
CA PHE A 89 -2.00 -12.89 3.92
C PHE A 89 -1.33 -11.77 3.10
N LEU A 90 -1.18 -10.55 3.64
CA LEU A 90 -0.45 -9.47 2.99
C LEU A 90 1.01 -9.87 2.71
N CYS A 91 1.73 -10.43 3.70
CA CYS A 91 3.11 -10.88 3.51
C CYS A 91 3.22 -11.95 2.42
N GLU A 92 2.36 -12.95 2.42
CA GLU A 92 2.31 -13.98 1.37
C GLU A 92 2.14 -13.36 -0.02
N GLN A 93 1.21 -12.39 -0.17
CA GLN A 93 1.00 -11.76 -1.48
C GLN A 93 2.15 -10.84 -1.88
N LEU A 94 2.82 -10.18 -0.93
CA LEU A 94 4.02 -9.40 -1.20
C LEU A 94 5.19 -10.30 -1.65
N GLU A 95 5.37 -11.47 -1.05
CA GLU A 95 6.36 -12.46 -1.49
C GLU A 95 6.09 -12.96 -2.91
N ARG A 96 4.83 -13.28 -3.23
CA ARG A 96 4.43 -13.67 -4.58
C ARG A 96 4.64 -12.54 -5.60
N THR A 97 4.27 -11.32 -5.23
CA THR A 97 4.50 -10.13 -6.08
C THR A 97 5.98 -9.94 -6.35
N ARG A 98 6.82 -10.06 -5.32
CA ARG A 98 8.29 -10.00 -5.46
C ARG A 98 8.79 -11.07 -6.43
N ALA A 99 8.35 -12.32 -6.28
CA ALA A 99 8.77 -13.41 -7.15
C ALA A 99 8.41 -13.14 -8.62
N ILE A 100 7.20 -12.65 -8.88
CA ILE A 100 6.74 -12.27 -10.21
C ILE A 100 7.60 -11.14 -10.81
N LEU A 101 7.88 -10.08 -10.06
CA LEU A 101 8.64 -8.93 -10.55
C LEU A 101 10.12 -9.27 -10.84
N LEU A 102 10.66 -10.27 -10.14
CA LEU A 102 12.01 -10.80 -10.38
C LEU A 102 12.05 -11.79 -11.55
N ASN A 103 10.91 -12.34 -11.96
CA ASN A 103 10.83 -13.22 -13.12
C ASN A 103 10.69 -12.38 -14.41
N PRO A 104 11.60 -12.54 -15.39
CA PRO A 104 11.48 -11.86 -16.69
C PRO A 104 10.25 -12.29 -17.50
N THR A 105 9.76 -13.51 -17.31
CA THR A 105 8.64 -14.09 -18.08
C THR A 105 7.66 -14.82 -17.15
N PRO A 106 6.94 -14.11 -16.28
CA PRO A 106 6.01 -14.74 -15.35
C PRO A 106 4.79 -15.31 -16.08
N GLY A 107 4.22 -16.37 -15.53
CA GLY A 107 3.00 -16.97 -16.07
C GLY A 107 1.82 -16.00 -15.96
N ARG A 108 1.10 -15.77 -17.06
CA ARG A 108 -0.03 -14.81 -17.11
C ARG A 108 -1.08 -15.05 -16.02
N ASP A 109 -1.44 -16.31 -15.78
CA ASP A 109 -2.44 -16.67 -14.76
C ASP A 109 -1.96 -16.32 -13.35
N GLU A 110 -0.67 -16.50 -13.06
CA GLU A 110 -0.08 -16.14 -11.77
C GLU A 110 -0.09 -14.62 -11.56
N VAL A 111 0.25 -13.86 -12.60
CA VAL A 111 0.19 -12.39 -12.60
C VAL A 111 -1.25 -11.91 -12.35
N ILE A 112 -2.23 -12.51 -13.02
CA ILE A 112 -3.65 -12.19 -12.83
C ILE A 112 -4.08 -12.47 -11.39
N ASP A 113 -3.75 -13.64 -10.85
CA ASP A 113 -4.14 -14.00 -9.49
C ASP A 113 -3.53 -13.05 -8.45
N VAL A 114 -2.21 -12.81 -8.51
CA VAL A 114 -1.54 -11.88 -7.58
C VAL A 114 -2.13 -10.49 -7.67
N ARG A 115 -2.37 -9.97 -8.88
CA ARG A 115 -3.03 -8.68 -9.09
C ARG A 115 -4.40 -8.64 -8.40
N MET A 116 -5.22 -9.67 -8.55
CA MET A 116 -6.55 -9.73 -7.92
C MET A 116 -6.42 -9.72 -6.39
N LYS A 117 -5.47 -10.48 -5.82
CA LYS A 117 -5.24 -10.47 -4.36
C LYS A 117 -4.74 -9.12 -3.84
N LEU A 118 -3.88 -8.44 -4.59
CA LEU A 118 -3.43 -7.09 -4.26
C LEU A 118 -4.59 -6.07 -4.28
N CYS A 119 -5.51 -6.20 -5.25
CA CYS A 119 -6.73 -5.40 -5.31
C CYS A 119 -7.66 -5.65 -4.09
N ASP A 120 -7.87 -6.91 -3.73
CA ASP A 120 -8.68 -7.26 -2.56
C ASP A 120 -8.07 -6.70 -1.26
N LEU A 121 -6.74 -6.82 -1.11
CA LEU A 121 -6.00 -6.24 0.00
C LEU A 121 -6.08 -4.71 0.03
N SER A 122 -5.95 -4.04 -1.12
CA SER A 122 -6.02 -2.58 -1.20
C SER A 122 -7.39 -2.07 -0.73
N LEU A 123 -8.48 -2.71 -1.18
CA LEU A 123 -9.85 -2.41 -0.77
C LEU A 123 -10.11 -2.72 0.71
N LEU A 124 -9.59 -3.83 1.21
CA LEU A 124 -9.71 -4.23 2.61
C LEU A 124 -9.04 -3.20 3.54
N ILE A 125 -7.84 -2.74 3.18
CA ILE A 125 -7.10 -1.72 3.93
C ILE A 125 -7.79 -0.36 3.80
N GLU A 126 -8.25 0.01 2.60
CA GLU A 126 -8.96 1.28 2.36
C GLU A 126 -10.23 1.41 3.22
N ARG A 127 -11.01 0.34 3.37
CA ARG A 127 -12.23 0.32 4.20
C ARG A 127 -11.98 0.67 5.67
N ARG A 128 -10.74 0.54 6.14
CA ARG A 128 -10.32 0.86 7.52
C ARG A 128 -9.75 2.26 7.68
N VAL A 129 -9.51 2.96 6.57
CA VAL A 129 -9.10 4.36 6.59
C VAL A 129 -10.32 5.24 6.88
N ALA A 130 -10.33 5.88 8.04
CA ALA A 130 -11.34 6.89 8.38
C ALA A 130 -11.04 8.27 7.85
N ALA A 131 -10.61 8.32 6.60
CA ALA A 131 -10.51 9.59 5.92
C ALA A 131 -11.88 10.01 5.38
N ASN A 132 -12.04 11.29 5.05
CA ASN A 132 -13.22 11.72 4.31
C ASN A 132 -13.23 11.06 2.90
N ALA A 133 -14.36 11.10 2.21
CA ALA A 133 -14.51 10.49 0.88
C ALA A 133 -13.52 11.04 -0.16
N THR A 134 -13.09 12.30 -0.05
CA THR A 134 -12.08 12.95 -0.91
C THR A 134 -10.72 12.30 -0.76
N ILE A 135 -10.24 12.07 0.46
CA ILE A 135 -8.93 11.44 0.69
C ILE A 135 -8.90 10.01 0.14
N ARG A 136 -10.00 9.25 0.31
CA ARG A 136 -10.15 7.93 -0.32
C ARG A 136 -10.11 8.00 -1.85
N LYS A 137 -10.82 8.97 -2.44
CA LYS A 137 -10.78 9.21 -3.89
C LYS A 137 -9.37 9.56 -4.39
N ILE A 138 -8.63 10.38 -3.63
CA ILE A 138 -7.24 10.75 -3.95
C ILE A 138 -6.34 9.51 -3.94
N ALA A 139 -6.45 8.65 -2.92
CA ALA A 139 -5.64 7.43 -2.85
C ALA A 139 -5.94 6.41 -3.97
N ARG A 140 -7.18 6.40 -4.51
CA ARG A 140 -7.53 5.60 -5.70
C ARG A 140 -7.00 6.18 -7.00
N ARG A 141 -6.63 7.46 -7.02
CA ARG A 141 -6.00 8.15 -8.14
C ARG A 141 -4.47 8.16 -7.97
N VAL A 142 -3.92 7.10 -7.40
CA VAL A 142 -2.47 6.94 -7.36
C VAL A 142 -1.95 6.76 -8.78
N GLU A 143 -0.78 7.34 -9.04
CA GLU A 143 -0.11 7.14 -10.31
C GLU A 143 0.17 5.65 -10.56
N HIS A 144 0.10 5.24 -11.81
CA HIS A 144 0.34 3.85 -12.23
C HIS A 144 0.79 3.79 -13.69
N PHE A 145 1.36 2.65 -14.08
CA PHE A 145 1.81 2.41 -15.44
C PHE A 145 0.66 2.57 -16.45
N TYR A 146 0.92 3.28 -17.56
CA TYR A 146 -0.08 3.63 -18.60
C TYR A 146 -1.41 4.18 -18.05
N GLN A 147 -1.30 5.07 -17.06
CA GLN A 147 -2.43 5.87 -16.59
C GLN A 147 -2.97 6.81 -17.67
N ALA A 148 -4.22 7.25 -17.53
CA ALA A 148 -4.84 8.19 -18.46
C ALA A 148 -4.40 9.64 -18.21
N ASP A 149 -3.99 10.35 -19.27
CA ASP A 149 -3.48 11.74 -19.19
C ASP A 149 -4.55 12.78 -18.80
N PHE A 150 -5.83 12.50 -19.06
CA PHE A 150 -6.94 13.40 -18.76
C PHE A 150 -7.47 13.28 -17.32
N ILE A 151 -6.85 12.43 -16.50
CA ILE A 151 -7.18 12.27 -15.08
C ILE A 151 -5.95 12.69 -14.25
N VAL A 152 -6.18 13.51 -13.23
CA VAL A 152 -5.14 13.84 -12.26
C VAL A 152 -4.82 12.62 -11.41
N HIS A 153 -3.57 12.20 -11.45
CA HIS A 153 -3.00 11.14 -10.61
C HIS A 153 -1.99 11.73 -9.63
N TYR A 154 -1.78 11.05 -8.51
CA TYR A 154 -0.95 11.51 -7.40
C TYR A 154 0.12 10.48 -7.05
N GLU A 155 1.33 10.97 -6.73
CA GLU A 155 2.37 10.13 -6.16
C GLU A 155 1.98 9.69 -4.73
N ILE A 156 2.50 8.55 -4.28
CA ILE A 156 2.23 8.03 -2.92
C ILE A 156 2.65 9.06 -1.84
N GLN A 157 3.76 9.77 -2.08
CA GLN A 157 4.27 10.83 -1.21
C GLN A 157 3.28 11.99 -1.11
N GLN A 158 2.66 12.40 -2.23
CA GLN A 158 1.65 13.46 -2.25
C GLN A 158 0.39 13.03 -1.50
N ILE A 159 -0.08 11.80 -1.71
CA ILE A 159 -1.25 11.24 -1.02
C ILE A 159 -1.05 11.23 0.49
N THR A 160 0.11 10.76 0.96
CA THR A 160 0.44 10.72 2.40
C THR A 160 0.69 12.11 2.98
N GLY A 161 1.26 13.03 2.21
CA GLY A 161 1.45 14.44 2.55
C GLY A 161 0.14 15.22 2.74
N ILE A 162 -0.85 15.02 1.85
CA ILE A 162 -2.19 15.63 1.94
C ILE A 162 -2.88 15.23 3.25
N VAL A 163 -2.75 13.97 3.67
CA VAL A 163 -3.31 13.52 4.95
C VAL A 163 -2.62 14.21 6.12
N ASN A 164 -1.29 14.31 6.12
CA ASN A 164 -0.56 15.01 7.16
C ASN A 164 -0.94 16.49 7.24
N GLY A 165 -1.12 17.16 6.10
CA GLY A 165 -1.58 18.55 6.04
C GLY A 165 -3.03 18.71 6.50
N TYR A 166 -3.94 17.85 6.05
CA TYR A 166 -5.34 17.84 6.46
C TYR A 166 -5.51 17.55 7.97
N MET A 167 -4.64 16.71 8.54
CA MET A 167 -4.55 16.49 10.00
C MET A 167 -4.09 17.74 10.74
N LYS A 168 -3.03 18.41 10.29
CA LYS A 168 -2.56 19.66 10.91
C LYS A 168 -3.62 20.76 10.91
N VAL A 169 -4.43 20.85 9.85
CA VAL A 169 -5.54 21.81 9.79
C VAL A 169 -6.64 21.46 10.79
N ARG A 170 -7.02 20.19 10.91
CA ARG A 170 -8.05 19.75 11.89
C ARG A 170 -7.57 19.75 13.34
N ASP A 171 -6.29 19.46 13.60
CA ASP A 171 -5.71 19.54 14.95
C ASP A 171 -5.53 21.00 15.40
N ASN A 172 -5.46 21.96 14.46
CA ASN A 172 -5.49 23.40 14.74
C ASN A 172 -6.91 23.99 14.84
N GLU A 173 -7.97 23.23 14.55
CA GLU A 173 -9.37 23.62 14.81
C GLU A 173 -9.78 23.36 16.27
N THR A 174 -8.82 23.28 17.19
CA THR A 174 -9.06 23.45 18.62
C THR A 174 -7.99 24.37 19.20
N LEU A 175 -8.19 25.67 19.04
CA LEU A 175 -7.79 26.71 20.00
C LEU A 175 -8.49 28.02 19.61
N TRP A 176 -9.51 28.34 20.41
CA TRP A 176 -10.46 29.48 20.42
C TRP A 176 -11.71 29.32 19.55
#